data_AF-A0A432I9T4-F1
#
_entry.id   AF-A0A432I9T4-F1
#
_cell.length_a   1.000
_cell.length_b   1.000
_cell.length_c   1.000
_cell.angle_alpha   90.00
_cell.angle_beta   90.00
_cell.angle_gamma   90.00
#
_symmetry.space_group_name_H-M   'P 1'
#
loop_
_entity.id
_entity.type
_entity.pdbx_description
1 polymer ?
#
loop_
_entity_poly.entity_id
_entity_poly.type
_entity_poly.pdbx_seq_one_letter_code
_entity_poly.pdbx_strand_id
1 'polypeptide(L)'
;MSVLEGLKPEKVFKYFEEISAIPRGSKHEEKISEYLYNFGKSRGLETITDDAMNVIIKKEATPGYENAPTIIIQGHMDMVWEKNLDTEFDFENEGLKLFVEGDFIKAHGTTLGAD
;
A
#
# COMPACT_ATOMS: atom_id res chain seq x y z
N MET A 1 16.30 -5.60 9.32
CA MET A 1 16.51 -4.97 8.01
C MET A 1 15.31 -5.32 7.17
N SER A 2 14.78 -4.35 6.44
CA SER A 2 13.62 -4.59 5.57
C SER A 2 14.10 -5.34 4.31
N VAL A 3 13.25 -6.18 3.73
CA VAL A 3 13.61 -7.00 2.56
C VAL A 3 13.98 -6.10 1.37
N LEU A 4 13.32 -4.95 1.25
CA LEU A 4 13.50 -4.02 0.14
C LEU A 4 14.45 -2.85 0.48
N GLU A 5 15.18 -2.95 1.59
CA GLU A 5 16.13 -1.95 2.03
C GLU A 5 17.24 -1.75 0.98
N GLY A 6 17.50 -0.51 0.59
CA GLY A 6 18.52 -0.14 -0.41
C GLY A 6 18.02 -0.05 -1.86
N LEU A 7 16.79 -0.51 -2.17
CA LEU A 7 16.19 -0.33 -3.49
C LEU A 7 15.80 1.14 -3.76
N LYS A 8 15.88 1.58 -5.02
CA LYS A 8 15.58 2.95 -5.45
C LYS A 8 14.34 3.00 -6.35
N PRO A 9 13.33 3.86 -6.06
CA PRO A 9 13.30 4.91 -5.03
C PRO A 9 12.97 4.38 -3.63
N GLU A 10 13.79 4.71 -2.63
CA GLU A 10 13.68 4.17 -1.26
C GLU A 10 12.30 4.36 -0.62
N LYS A 11 11.69 5.53 -0.78
CA LYS A 11 10.39 5.82 -0.16
C LYS A 11 9.28 4.96 -0.76
N VAL A 12 9.35 4.67 -2.07
CA VAL A 12 8.34 3.82 -2.73
C VAL A 12 8.43 2.41 -2.17
N PHE A 13 9.64 1.84 -2.14
CA PHE A 13 9.82 0.48 -1.65
C PHE A 13 9.59 0.33 -0.15
N LYS A 14 9.93 1.35 0.65
CA LYS A 14 9.56 1.40 2.06
C LYS A 14 8.03 1.26 2.24
N TYR A 15 7.25 2.11 1.58
CA TYR A 15 5.79 2.06 1.72
C TYR A 15 5.18 0.81 1.09
N PHE A 16 5.76 0.30 0.00
CA PHE A 16 5.34 -0.96 -0.59
C PHE A 16 5.51 -2.13 0.39
N GLU A 17 6.62 -2.18 1.12
CA GLU A 17 6.84 -3.21 2.15
C GLU A 17 5.89 -3.04 3.35
N GLU A 18 5.65 -1.81 3.81
CA GLU A 18 4.65 -1.53 4.85
C GLU A 18 3.24 -1.97 4.44
N ILE A 19 2.82 -1.66 3.21
CA ILE A 19 1.51 -2.03 2.66
C ILE A 19 1.40 -3.55 2.46
N SER A 20 2.48 -4.20 2.01
CA SER A 20 2.52 -5.66 1.81
C SER A 20 2.41 -6.44 3.13
N ALA A 21 2.78 -5.82 4.26
CA ALA A 21 2.61 -6.40 5.58
C ALA A 21 1.16 -6.32 6.10
N ILE A 22 0.27 -5.62 5.39
CA ILE A 22 -1.13 -5.42 5.79
C ILE A 22 -2.03 -6.33 4.93
N PRO A 23 -2.77 -7.27 5.55
CA PRO A 23 -3.89 -7.97 4.91
C PRO A 23 -4.87 -7.00 4.26
N ARG A 24 -5.05 -7.11 2.94
CA ARG A 24 -5.86 -6.16 2.13
C ARG A 24 -6.56 -6.83 0.95
N GLY A 25 -7.18 -7.98 1.17
CA GLY A 25 -7.93 -8.69 0.12
C GLY A 25 -9.09 -7.85 -0.40
N SER A 26 -9.54 -8.10 -1.62
CA SER A 26 -10.80 -7.52 -2.10
C SER A 26 -11.94 -7.85 -1.15
N LYS A 27 -12.69 -6.84 -0.70
CA LYS A 27 -13.72 -6.87 0.37
C LYS A 27 -13.19 -7.02 1.81
N HIS A 28 -11.90 -6.85 2.01
CA HIS A 28 -11.21 -6.86 3.31
C HIS A 28 -10.30 -5.64 3.44
N GLU A 29 -10.77 -4.47 2.99
CA GLU A 29 -10.00 -3.24 2.89
C GLU A 29 -9.86 -2.46 4.20
N GLU A 30 -10.51 -2.89 5.28
CA GLU A 30 -10.61 -2.14 6.54
C GLU A 30 -9.22 -1.76 7.08
N LYS A 31 -8.30 -2.73 7.11
CA LYS A 31 -6.95 -2.53 7.67
C LYS A 31 -6.11 -1.57 6.83
N ILE A 32 -6.17 -1.69 5.50
CA ILE A 32 -5.42 -0.80 4.60
C ILE A 32 -6.03 0.60 4.56
N SER A 33 -7.34 0.71 4.64
CA SER A 33 -8.05 2.00 4.73
C SER A 33 -7.66 2.73 6.02
N GLU A 34 -7.66 2.03 7.16
CA GLU A 34 -7.21 2.60 8.44
C GLU A 34 -5.74 3.05 8.40
N TYR A 35 -4.85 2.25 7.82
CA TYR A 35 -3.45 2.62 7.65
C TYR A 35 -3.29 3.92 6.84
N LEU A 36 -3.98 4.03 5.69
CA LEU A 36 -3.92 5.22 4.84
C LEU A 36 -4.53 6.45 5.51
N TYR A 37 -5.66 6.28 6.21
CA TYR A 37 -6.26 7.35 7.00
C TYR A 37 -5.28 7.88 8.05
N ASN A 38 -4.66 6.99 8.82
CA ASN A 38 -3.66 7.33 9.84
C ASN A 38 -2.38 7.91 9.23
N PHE A 39 -1.96 7.44 8.05
CA PHE A 39 -0.85 7.98 7.30
C PHE A 39 -1.06 9.48 6.99
N GLY A 40 -2.26 9.85 6.51
CA GLY A 40 -2.61 11.23 6.22
C GLY A 40 -2.69 12.08 7.48
N LYS A 41 -3.45 11.61 8.49
CA LYS A 41 -3.65 12.34 9.76
C LYS A 41 -2.35 12.58 10.52
N SER A 42 -1.46 11.59 10.61
CA SER A 42 -0.17 11.72 11.31
C SER A 42 0.76 12.76 10.68
N ARG A 43 0.51 13.16 9.43
CA ARG A 43 1.25 14.22 8.71
C ARG A 43 0.54 15.56 8.73
N GLY A 44 -0.57 15.68 9.47
CA GLY A 44 -1.39 16.88 9.53
C GLY A 44 -2.11 17.20 8.22
N LEU A 45 -2.34 16.19 7.37
CA LEU A 45 -3.03 16.36 6.10
C LEU A 45 -4.55 16.24 6.29
N GLU A 46 -5.31 17.02 5.53
CA GLU A 46 -6.75 16.82 5.42
C GLU A 46 -7.00 15.42 4.85
N THR A 47 -7.67 14.59 5.63
CA THR A 47 -7.87 13.17 5.32
C THR A 47 -9.28 12.77 5.71
N ILE A 48 -10.01 12.19 4.76
CA ILE A 48 -11.41 11.74 4.93
C ILE A 48 -11.56 10.31 4.41
N THR A 49 -12.56 9.62 4.93
CA THR A 49 -13.00 8.29 4.52
C THR A 49 -14.51 8.33 4.27
N ASP A 50 -14.99 7.61 3.26
CA ASP A 50 -16.43 7.43 3.03
C ASP A 50 -16.95 6.09 3.60
N ASP A 51 -18.25 5.84 3.47
CA ASP A 51 -18.90 4.61 3.95
C ASP A 51 -18.44 3.35 3.18
N ALA A 52 -17.83 3.53 2.01
CA ALA A 52 -17.23 2.46 1.21
C ALA A 52 -15.72 2.31 1.46
N MET A 53 -15.19 2.95 2.51
CA MET A 53 -13.79 2.91 2.93
C MET A 53 -12.80 3.53 1.94
N ASN A 54 -13.26 4.29 0.94
CA ASN A 54 -12.37 5.06 0.08
C ASN A 54 -11.67 6.14 0.91
N VAL A 55 -10.36 6.30 0.72
CA VAL A 55 -9.56 7.29 1.45
C VAL A 55 -9.15 8.42 0.52
N ILE A 56 -9.45 9.66 0.91
CA ILE A 56 -8.93 10.86 0.23
C ILE A 56 -7.96 11.56 1.18
N ILE A 57 -6.71 11.73 0.74
CA ILE A 57 -5.67 12.48 1.43
C ILE A 57 -5.33 13.71 0.60
N LYS A 58 -5.64 14.90 1.11
CA LYS A 58 -5.40 16.16 0.43
C LYS A 58 -4.13 16.82 0.98
N LYS A 59 -3.26 17.22 0.06
CA LYS A 59 -2.03 17.96 0.35
C LYS A 59 -2.04 19.25 -0.47
N GLU A 60 -1.82 20.37 0.21
CA GLU A 60 -1.71 21.67 -0.45
C GLU A 60 -0.47 21.73 -1.36
N ALA A 61 -0.54 22.61 -2.36
CA ALA A 61 0.56 22.81 -3.30
C ALA A 61 1.85 23.21 -2.59
N THR A 62 2.98 22.79 -3.15
CA THR A 62 4.29 23.30 -2.71
C THR A 62 4.41 24.79 -3.06
N PRO A 63 5.21 25.56 -2.30
CA PRO A 63 5.39 26.99 -2.55
C PRO A 63 5.71 27.30 -4.02
N GLY A 64 4.95 28.23 -4.62
CA GLY A 64 5.06 28.63 -6.02
C GLY A 64 4.14 27.87 -6.99
N TYR A 65 3.34 26.92 -6.50
CA TYR A 65 2.38 26.15 -7.30
C TYR A 65 0.92 26.33 -6.85
N GLU A 66 0.63 27.35 -6.04
CA GLU A 66 -0.70 27.57 -5.43
C GLU A 66 -1.81 27.79 -6.45
N ASN A 67 -1.46 28.29 -7.65
CA ASN A 67 -2.39 28.51 -8.76
C ASN A 67 -2.31 27.41 -9.84
N ALA A 68 -1.50 26.37 -9.63
CA ALA A 68 -1.45 25.25 -10.56
C ALA A 68 -2.76 24.46 -10.49
N PRO A 69 -3.20 23.81 -11.58
CA PRO A 69 -4.36 22.92 -11.55
C PRO A 69 -4.19 21.80 -10.51
N THR A 70 -5.26 21.54 -9.76
CA THR A 70 -5.30 20.39 -8.84
C THR A 70 -5.14 19.08 -9.63
N ILE A 71 -4.31 18.18 -9.11
CA ILE A 71 -4.14 16.82 -9.64
C ILE A 71 -4.70 15.81 -8.65
N ILE A 72 -5.24 14.70 -9.17
CA ILE A 72 -5.64 13.53 -8.39
C ILE A 72 -4.78 12.36 -8.85
N ILE A 73 -4.12 11.70 -7.89
CA ILE A 73 -3.44 10.42 -8.12
C ILE A 73 -4.32 9.37 -7.47
N GLN A 74 -4.78 8.41 -8.27
CA GLN A 74 -5.70 7.37 -7.82
C GLN A 74 -5.05 5.99 -8.01
N GLY A 75 -5.24 5.15 -6.99
CA GLY A 75 -4.96 3.71 -7.03
C GLY A 75 -6.04 3.00 -6.21
N HIS A 76 -6.24 1.72 -6.46
CA HIS A 76 -7.08 0.88 -5.59
C HIS A 76 -6.20 0.31 -4.47
N MET A 77 -6.83 -0.07 -3.36
CA MET A 77 -6.11 -0.44 -2.13
C MET A 77 -6.05 -1.96 -1.91
N ASP A 78 -6.99 -2.68 -2.50
CA ASP A 78 -7.12 -4.12 -2.36
C ASP A 78 -6.12 -4.86 -3.24
N MET A 79 -5.98 -6.15 -2.97
CA MET A 79 -5.29 -7.08 -3.86
C MET A 79 -6.09 -8.37 -3.99
N VAL A 80 -5.86 -9.07 -5.10
CA VAL A 80 -6.35 -10.43 -5.27
C VAL A 80 -5.54 -11.37 -4.38
N TRP A 81 -6.22 -12.17 -3.57
CA TRP A 81 -5.62 -13.23 -2.76
C TRP A 81 -5.63 -14.55 -3.51
N GLU A 82 -4.47 -14.94 -4.02
CA GLU A 82 -4.25 -16.24 -4.64
C GLU A 82 -2.93 -16.82 -4.13
N LYS A 83 -2.88 -18.14 -4.02
CA LYS A 83 -1.69 -18.85 -3.57
C LYS A 83 -1.50 -20.15 -4.32
N ASN A 84 -0.25 -20.59 -4.40
CA ASN A 84 0.09 -21.89 -4.98
C ASN A 84 -0.55 -23.02 -4.15
N LEU A 85 -0.83 -24.14 -4.81
CA LEU A 85 -1.55 -25.28 -4.22
C LEU A 85 -0.89 -25.84 -2.95
N ASP A 86 0.43 -25.77 -2.87
CA ASP A 86 1.28 -26.29 -1.79
C ASP A 86 1.62 -25.23 -0.73
N THR A 87 1.07 -24.02 -0.83
CA THR A 87 1.37 -22.91 0.07
C THR A 87 0.35 -22.80 1.21
N GLU A 88 0.81 -23.00 2.44
CA GLU A 88 0.07 -22.63 3.65
C GLU A 88 0.33 -21.16 3.98
N PHE A 89 -0.71 -20.35 3.89
CA PHE A 89 -0.69 -18.91 4.13
C PHE A 89 -2.09 -18.46 4.53
N ASP A 90 -2.17 -17.72 5.64
CA ASP A 90 -3.40 -17.09 6.13
C ASP A 90 -3.43 -15.60 5.75
N PHE A 91 -4.14 -15.30 4.67
CA PHE A 91 -4.23 -13.94 4.15
C PHE A 91 -4.89 -12.95 5.09
N GLU A 92 -5.77 -13.37 6.01
CA GLU A 92 -6.48 -12.45 6.89
C GLU A 92 -5.59 -11.93 8.02
N ASN A 93 -4.56 -12.70 8.39
CA ASN A 93 -3.76 -12.47 9.59
C ASN A 93 -2.25 -12.32 9.30
N GLU A 94 -1.75 -12.81 8.16
CA GLU A 94 -0.35 -12.71 7.78
C GLU A 94 -0.11 -11.65 6.70
N GLY A 95 0.97 -10.88 6.87
CA GLY A 95 1.54 -10.05 5.81
C GLY A 95 2.32 -10.87 4.80
N LEU A 96 2.42 -10.38 3.56
CA LEU A 96 3.13 -11.06 2.47
C LEU A 96 4.61 -11.28 2.80
N LYS A 97 5.10 -12.47 2.50
CA LYS A 97 6.51 -12.84 2.66
C LYS A 97 7.27 -12.45 1.39
N LEU A 98 7.77 -11.22 1.36
CA LEU A 98 8.49 -10.67 0.20
C LEU A 98 9.90 -11.25 0.07
N PHE A 99 10.39 -11.35 -1.16
CA PHE A 99 11.79 -11.62 -1.48
C PHE A 99 12.21 -10.97 -2.81
N VAL A 100 13.52 -10.81 -2.99
CA VAL A 100 14.13 -10.32 -4.24
C VAL A 100 14.80 -11.48 -4.96
N GLU A 101 14.47 -11.67 -6.23
CA GLU A 101 15.09 -12.64 -7.12
C GLU A 101 15.60 -11.95 -8.38
N GLY A 102 16.91 -11.72 -8.44
CA GLY A 102 17.52 -10.90 -9.47
C GLY A 102 16.94 -9.48 -9.43
N ASP A 103 16.30 -9.06 -10.53
CA ASP A 103 15.70 -7.73 -10.68
C ASP A 103 14.22 -7.68 -10.28
N PHE A 104 13.65 -8.79 -9.77
CA PHE A 104 12.23 -8.90 -9.45
C PHE A 104 11.98 -8.95 -7.95
N ILE A 105 10.92 -8.27 -7.52
CA ILE A 105 10.32 -8.45 -6.20
C ILE A 105 9.18 -9.46 -6.34
N LYS A 106 9.10 -10.41 -5.42
CA LYS A 106 8.11 -11.49 -5.42
C LYS A 106 7.58 -11.75 -4.00
N ALA A 107 6.45 -12.44 -3.91
CA ALA A 107 5.92 -12.98 -2.65
C ALA A 107 6.02 -14.51 -2.67
N HIS A 108 6.37 -15.12 -1.53
CA HIS A 108 6.53 -16.56 -1.43
C HIS A 108 5.19 -17.29 -1.56
N GLY A 109 4.95 -17.89 -2.72
CA GLY A 109 3.81 -18.78 -2.95
C GLY A 109 2.46 -18.09 -3.01
N THR A 110 2.42 -16.76 -3.04
CA THR A 110 1.20 -15.95 -3.10
C THR A 110 1.28 -14.90 -4.19
N THR A 111 0.14 -14.30 -4.54
CA THR A 111 0.12 -13.02 -5.24
C THR A 111 0.87 -11.94 -4.45
N LEU A 112 1.50 -11.02 -5.18
CA LEU A 112 2.28 -9.93 -4.60
C LEU A 112 1.43 -8.67 -4.34
N GLY A 113 0.38 -8.45 -5.12
CA GLY A 113 -0.42 -7.21 -5.04
C GLY A 113 0.37 -5.97 -5.46
N ALA A 114 1.21 -6.08 -6.50
CA ALA A 114 2.01 -4.95 -7.00
C ALA A 114 1.23 -3.99 -7.93
N ASP A 115 0.06 -4.41 -8.40
CA ASP A 115 -0.90 -3.60 -9.17
C ASP A 115 -1.59 -2.59 -8.24
#